data_AF-A0AAN6Y269-F1
#
_entry.id   AF-A0AAN6Y269-F1
#
_cell.length_a   1.000
_cell.length_b   1.000
_cell.length_c   1.000
_cell.angle_alpha   90.00
_cell.angle_beta   90.00
_cell.angle_gamma   90.00
#
_symmetry.space_group_name_H-M   'P 1'
#
loop_
_entity.id
_entity.type
_entity.pdbx_description
1 polymer ?
#
loop_
_entity_poly.entity_id
_entity_poly.type
_entity_poly.pdbx_seq_one_letter_code
_entity_poly.pdbx_strand_id
1 'polypeptide(L)'
;MISLVAFDLDGTLAASKQPLKDDMAEAVADLLQVAHVAVISGGDWPQFEKQVASRLPARADRSKLWLLPTTGTKLYTFQNDTKQWKRICADLFSDADKAKILEAFDLALEKTGFKPEKTWGNRIEDRGSQITFSALGQQAPIEAKETWDPDFAKRTIIQKDLRERLSNMSINMGGATSIDITQKGVDNLIRGMG
;
A
#
# COMPACT_ATOMS: atom_id res chain seq x y z
N MET A 1 -2.29 -29.50 2.60
CA MET A 1 -2.42 -28.88 1.27
C MET A 1 -2.50 -27.38 1.48
N ILE A 2 -1.64 -26.59 0.82
CA ILE A 2 -1.69 -25.12 0.94
C ILE A 2 -2.86 -24.64 0.07
N SER A 3 -3.84 -23.97 0.68
CA SER A 3 -5.03 -23.47 -0.02
C SER A 3 -4.88 -22.01 -0.50
N LEU A 4 -4.03 -21.24 0.16
CA LEU A 4 -3.79 -19.82 -0.10
C LEU A 4 -2.30 -19.50 0.10
N VAL A 5 -1.73 -18.75 -0.83
CA VAL A 5 -0.39 -18.17 -0.71
C VAL A 5 -0.52 -16.65 -0.79
N ALA A 6 0.02 -15.94 0.20
CA ALA A 6 0.00 -14.49 0.25
C ALA A 6 1.40 -13.94 -0.05
N PHE A 7 1.47 -12.89 -0.88
CA PHE A 7 2.69 -12.18 -1.20
C PHE A 7 2.51 -10.69 -0.94
N ASP A 8 3.56 -10.06 -0.40
CA ASP A 8 3.76 -8.65 -0.66
C ASP A 8 4.03 -8.42 -2.17
N LEU A 9 3.77 -7.21 -2.67
CA LEU A 9 4.01 -6.87 -4.07
C LEU A 9 5.42 -6.32 -4.30
N ASP A 10 5.72 -5.18 -3.67
CA ASP A 10 6.88 -4.35 -3.97
C ASP A 10 8.13 -4.90 -3.25
N GLY A 11 9.13 -5.34 -4.01
CA GLY A 11 10.33 -6.00 -3.48
C GLY A 11 10.19 -7.51 -3.31
N THR A 12 9.00 -8.07 -3.60
CA THR A 12 8.73 -9.51 -3.55
C THR A 12 8.35 -10.07 -4.92
N LEU A 13 7.18 -9.70 -5.45
CA LEU A 13 6.74 -10.14 -6.78
C LEU A 13 7.26 -9.24 -7.90
N ALA A 14 7.39 -7.94 -7.63
CA ALA A 14 7.92 -6.97 -8.58
C ALA A 14 8.94 -6.07 -7.91
N ALA A 15 9.82 -5.43 -8.70
CA ALA A 15 10.60 -4.31 -8.18
C ALA A 15 9.63 -3.18 -7.77
N SER A 16 10.00 -2.41 -6.74
CA SER A 16 9.13 -1.36 -6.19
C SER A 16 8.54 -0.44 -7.26
N LYS A 17 7.21 -0.37 -7.30
CA LYS A 17 6.39 0.40 -8.23
C LYS A 17 6.51 0.00 -9.72
N GLN A 18 7.15 -1.13 -10.04
CA GLN A 18 7.34 -1.64 -11.40
C GLN A 18 6.35 -2.77 -11.72
N PRO A 19 5.98 -2.98 -12.99
CA PRO A 19 5.11 -4.08 -13.36
C PRO A 19 5.78 -5.45 -13.17
N LEU A 20 4.96 -6.48 -13.01
CA LEU A 20 5.44 -7.86 -13.09
C LEU A 20 6.17 -8.09 -14.41
N LYS A 21 7.34 -8.71 -14.29
CA LYS A 21 8.05 -9.30 -15.42
C LYS A 21 7.26 -10.50 -15.95
N ASP A 22 7.47 -10.82 -17.21
CA ASP A 22 6.71 -11.87 -17.89
C ASP A 22 6.93 -13.25 -17.24
N ASP A 23 8.16 -13.55 -16.82
CA ASP A 23 8.49 -14.79 -16.10
C ASP A 23 7.75 -14.94 -14.76
N MET A 24 7.68 -13.88 -13.96
CA MET A 24 6.92 -13.87 -12.72
C MET A 24 5.41 -13.97 -12.98
N ALA A 25 4.90 -13.31 -14.02
CA ALA A 25 3.48 -13.40 -14.39
C ALA A 25 3.08 -14.83 -14.79
N GLU A 26 3.96 -15.55 -15.51
CA GLU A 26 3.78 -16.96 -15.82
C GLU A 26 3.82 -17.84 -14.56
N ALA A 27 4.77 -17.59 -13.65
CA ALA A 27 4.88 -18.33 -12.39
C ALA A 27 3.63 -18.15 -11.50
N VAL A 28 3.10 -16.92 -11.41
CA VAL A 28 1.83 -16.66 -10.69
C VAL A 28 0.67 -17.38 -11.38
N ALA A 29 0.64 -17.41 -12.72
CA ALA A 29 -0.40 -18.14 -13.47
C ALA A 29 -0.37 -19.65 -13.22
N ASP A 30 0.81 -20.24 -13.07
CA ASP A 30 0.99 -21.65 -12.69
C ASP A 30 0.50 -21.90 -11.26
N LEU A 31 0.87 -21.02 -10.31
CA LEU A 31 0.46 -21.16 -8.92
C LEU A 31 -1.06 -21.09 -8.76
N LEU A 32 -1.73 -20.24 -9.52
CA LEU A 32 -3.20 -20.12 -9.53
C LEU A 32 -3.90 -21.43 -9.96
N GLN A 33 -3.21 -22.37 -10.63
CA GLN A 33 -3.81 -23.67 -10.95
C GLN A 33 -4.02 -24.53 -9.71
N VAL A 34 -3.15 -24.38 -8.70
CA VAL A 34 -3.09 -25.29 -7.54
C VAL A 34 -3.45 -24.61 -6.22
N ALA A 35 -3.45 -23.28 -6.15
CA ALA A 35 -3.79 -22.53 -4.94
C ALA A 35 -4.46 -21.19 -5.26
N HIS A 36 -5.11 -20.59 -4.25
CA HIS A 36 -5.43 -19.18 -4.28
C HIS A 36 -4.17 -18.34 -4.05
N VAL A 37 -4.13 -17.16 -4.66
CA VAL A 37 -3.03 -16.20 -4.45
C VAL A 37 -3.61 -14.89 -3.96
N ALA A 38 -3.07 -14.38 -2.86
CA ALA A 38 -3.33 -13.05 -2.35
C ALA A 38 -2.10 -12.17 -2.59
N VAL A 39 -2.30 -10.98 -3.17
CA VAL A 39 -1.24 -9.96 -3.31
C VAL A 39 -1.66 -8.75 -2.49
N ILE A 40 -0.83 -8.37 -1.53
CA ILE A 40 -1.06 -7.24 -0.63
C ILE A 40 0.06 -6.20 -0.80
N SER A 41 -0.27 -4.92 -0.75
CA SER A 41 0.70 -3.81 -0.75
C SER A 41 0.02 -2.51 -0.35
N GLY A 42 0.81 -1.51 0.03
CA GLY A 42 0.31 -0.18 0.36
C GLY A 42 -0.30 0.57 -0.83
N GLY A 43 0.10 0.27 -2.07
CA GLY A 43 -0.41 0.93 -3.27
C GLY A 43 -1.92 0.81 -3.46
N ASP A 44 -2.55 1.77 -4.15
CA ASP A 44 -3.99 1.70 -4.47
C ASP A 44 -4.26 0.95 -5.79
N TRP A 45 -5.54 0.76 -6.14
CA TRP A 45 -6.00 0.05 -7.34
C TRP A 45 -5.24 0.38 -8.64
N PRO A 46 -4.98 1.65 -9.01
CA PRO A 46 -4.25 1.93 -10.25
C PRO A 46 -2.85 1.30 -10.30
N GLN A 47 -2.19 1.17 -9.14
CA GLN A 47 -0.90 0.48 -9.06
C GLN A 47 -1.07 -1.02 -9.30
N PHE A 48 -2.04 -1.65 -8.65
CA PHE A 48 -2.34 -3.07 -8.81
C PHE A 48 -2.78 -3.42 -10.24
N GLU A 49 -3.57 -2.55 -10.85
CA GLU A 49 -4.01 -2.71 -12.23
C GLU A 49 -2.82 -2.71 -13.18
N LYS A 50 -1.96 -1.70 -13.05
CA LYS A 50 -0.75 -1.55 -13.88
C LYS A 50 0.25 -2.68 -13.65
N GLN A 51 0.44 -3.12 -12.41
CA GLN A 51 1.53 -4.04 -12.09
C GLN A 51 1.17 -5.51 -12.19
N VAL A 52 -0.06 -5.86 -11.83
CA VAL A 52 -0.47 -7.26 -11.66
C VAL A 52 -1.63 -7.59 -12.59
N ALA A 53 -2.76 -6.90 -12.44
CA ALA A 53 -4.01 -7.27 -13.08
C ALA A 53 -3.92 -7.33 -14.62
N SER A 54 -3.18 -6.39 -15.20
CA SER A 54 -2.96 -6.26 -16.65
C SER A 54 -1.80 -7.10 -17.19
N ARG A 55 -1.00 -7.74 -16.33
CA ARG A 55 0.25 -8.43 -16.71
C ARG A 55 0.13 -9.94 -16.80
N LEU A 56 -0.94 -10.53 -16.25
CA LEU A 56 -1.14 -11.97 -16.26
C LEU A 56 -1.47 -12.50 -17.67
N PRO A 57 -0.96 -13.68 -18.05
CA PRO A 57 -1.31 -14.30 -19.33
C PRO A 57 -2.79 -14.67 -19.40
N ALA A 58 -3.30 -14.90 -20.61
CA ALA A 58 -4.70 -15.25 -20.84
C ALA A 58 -5.13 -16.54 -20.10
N ARG A 59 -4.20 -17.49 -19.95
CA ARG A 59 -4.42 -18.78 -19.26
C ARG A 59 -4.60 -18.66 -17.74
N ALA A 60 -4.23 -17.54 -17.13
CA ALA A 60 -4.27 -17.39 -15.68
C ALA A 60 -5.72 -17.39 -15.16
N ASP A 61 -6.00 -18.25 -14.18
CA ASP A 61 -7.29 -18.29 -13.48
C ASP A 61 -7.37 -17.12 -12.47
N ARG A 62 -7.77 -15.96 -12.99
CA ARG A 62 -7.90 -14.72 -12.22
C ARG A 62 -8.94 -14.81 -11.10
N SER A 63 -9.87 -15.77 -11.14
CA SER A 63 -10.89 -15.92 -10.09
C SER A 63 -10.30 -16.39 -8.76
N LYS A 64 -9.09 -16.96 -8.80
CA LYS A 64 -8.32 -17.37 -7.61
C LYS A 64 -7.33 -16.31 -7.14
N LEU A 65 -7.29 -15.13 -7.79
CA LEU A 65 -6.40 -14.03 -7.44
C LEU A 65 -7.12 -12.94 -6.64
N TRP A 66 -6.58 -12.63 -5.48
CA TRP A 66 -7.13 -11.71 -4.49
C TRP A 66 -6.18 -10.52 -4.40
N LEU A 67 -6.63 -9.34 -4.79
CA LEU A 67 -5.80 -8.14 -4.78
C LEU A 67 -6.21 -7.25 -3.61
N LEU A 68 -5.26 -6.99 -2.72
CA LEU A 68 -5.44 -6.33 -1.44
C LEU A 68 -4.64 -5.01 -1.39
N PRO A 69 -5.09 -3.97 -2.11
CA PRO A 69 -4.44 -2.66 -2.07
C PRO A 69 -4.59 -2.01 -0.69
N THR A 70 -3.86 -0.91 -0.49
CA THR A 70 -3.95 -0.08 0.73
C THR A 70 -3.79 -0.91 2.00
N THR A 71 -2.76 -1.78 2.00
CA THR A 71 -2.40 -2.61 3.16
C THR A 71 -3.55 -3.52 3.62
N GLY A 72 -4.34 -4.02 2.65
CA GLY A 72 -5.46 -4.93 2.93
C GLY A 72 -6.78 -4.25 3.31
N THR A 73 -6.84 -2.92 3.35
CA THR A 73 -8.10 -2.20 3.64
C THR A 73 -9.08 -2.18 2.47
N LYS A 74 -8.70 -2.76 1.33
CA LYS A 74 -9.56 -2.99 0.17
C LYS A 74 -9.34 -4.41 -0.33
N LEU A 75 -10.37 -4.98 -0.93
CA LEU A 75 -10.29 -6.27 -1.63
C LEU A 75 -10.89 -6.14 -3.03
N TYR A 76 -10.14 -6.61 -4.02
CA TYR A 76 -10.59 -6.74 -5.40
C TYR A 76 -10.49 -8.19 -5.84
N THR A 77 -11.53 -8.68 -6.51
CA THR A 77 -11.56 -10.02 -7.12
C THR A 77 -12.05 -9.94 -8.56
N PHE A 78 -11.60 -10.90 -9.38
CA PHE A 78 -12.01 -10.98 -10.78
C PHE A 78 -13.36 -11.69 -10.91
N GLN A 79 -14.29 -11.05 -11.62
CA GLN A 79 -15.63 -11.56 -11.86
C GLN A 79 -15.67 -12.30 -13.21
N ASN A 80 -15.89 -13.61 -13.17
CA ASN A 80 -15.79 -14.48 -14.35
C ASN A 80 -16.88 -14.23 -15.40
N ASP A 81 -18.03 -13.73 -14.98
CA ASP A 81 -19.20 -13.39 -15.80
C ASP A 81 -18.99 -12.12 -16.63
N THR A 82 -18.48 -11.06 -15.98
CA THR A 82 -18.26 -9.74 -16.59
C THR A 82 -16.85 -9.57 -17.16
N LYS A 83 -15.93 -10.48 -16.84
CA LYS A 83 -14.50 -10.39 -17.14
C LYS A 83 -13.85 -9.10 -16.61
N GLN A 84 -14.32 -8.62 -15.47
CA GLN A 84 -13.86 -7.37 -14.85
C GLN A 84 -13.42 -7.57 -13.41
N TRP A 85 -12.51 -6.72 -12.95
CA TRP A 85 -12.17 -6.61 -11.55
C TRP A 85 -13.25 -5.83 -10.80
N LYS A 86 -13.69 -6.36 -9.67
CA LYS A 86 -14.68 -5.73 -8.81
C LYS A 86 -14.13 -5.53 -7.42
N ARG A 87 -14.31 -4.33 -6.88
CA ARG A 87 -14.06 -4.04 -5.47
C ARG A 87 -15.14 -4.72 -4.63
N ILE A 88 -14.73 -5.64 -3.77
CA ILE A 88 -15.63 -6.40 -2.89
C ILE A 88 -15.89 -5.65 -1.59
N CYS A 89 -14.84 -5.12 -0.97
CA CYS A 89 -14.93 -4.27 0.22
C CYS A 89 -13.86 -3.18 0.22
N ALA A 90 -14.11 -2.14 1.01
CA ALA A 90 -13.20 -1.03 1.25
C ALA A 90 -13.51 -0.36 2.59
N ASP A 91 -12.53 -0.30 3.49
CA ASP A 91 -12.65 0.33 4.80
C ASP A 91 -12.34 1.84 4.68
N LEU A 92 -13.22 2.55 3.99
CA LEU A 92 -13.04 3.96 3.66
C LEU A 92 -13.08 4.85 4.90
N PHE A 93 -12.21 5.85 4.95
CA PHE A 93 -12.33 6.94 5.91
C PHE A 93 -13.53 7.82 5.60
N SER A 94 -14.16 8.33 6.66
CA SER A 94 -15.11 9.45 6.53
C SER A 94 -14.36 10.75 6.18
N ASP A 95 -15.05 11.72 5.58
CA ASP A 95 -14.44 13.02 5.29
C ASP A 95 -13.93 13.73 6.56
N ALA A 96 -14.62 13.52 7.68
CA ALA A 96 -14.19 14.04 8.98
C ALA A 96 -12.89 13.39 9.46
N ASP A 97 -12.72 12.08 9.28
CA ASP A 97 -11.48 11.40 9.65
C ASP A 97 -10.33 11.81 8.73
N LYS A 98 -10.59 11.97 7.43
CA LYS A 98 -9.61 12.50 6.48
C LYS A 98 -9.14 13.88 6.89
N ALA A 99 -10.05 14.80 7.21
CA ALA A 99 -9.70 16.14 7.67
C ALA A 99 -8.81 16.11 8.93
N LYS A 100 -9.17 15.28 9.93
CA LYS A 100 -8.35 15.10 11.15
C LYS A 100 -6.96 14.56 10.85
N ILE A 101 -6.85 13.60 9.92
CA ILE A 101 -5.55 13.04 9.53
C ILE A 101 -4.67 14.10 8.87
N LEU A 102 -5.24 14.89 7.94
CA LEU A 102 -4.51 15.95 7.26
C LEU A 102 -4.03 17.02 8.24
N GLU A 103 -4.91 17.48 9.12
CA GLU A 103 -4.56 18.43 10.19
C GLU A 103 -3.47 17.87 11.11
N ALA A 104 -3.56 16.60 11.50
CA ALA A 104 -2.54 15.96 12.32
C ALA A 104 -1.17 15.90 11.63
N PHE A 105 -1.13 15.64 10.32
CA PHE A 105 0.12 15.73 9.55
C PHE A 105 0.67 17.15 9.54
N ASP A 106 -0.14 18.16 9.25
CA ASP A 106 0.31 19.55 9.22
C ASP A 106 0.92 19.97 10.57
N LEU A 107 0.21 19.69 11.67
CA LEU A 107 0.67 19.99 13.03
C LEU A 107 1.93 19.20 13.42
N ALA A 108 2.04 17.93 13.03
CA ALA A 108 3.23 17.12 13.32
C ALA A 108 4.45 17.61 12.54
N LEU A 109 4.28 17.98 11.27
CA LEU A 109 5.36 18.51 10.44
C LEU A 109 5.82 19.89 10.93
N GLU A 110 4.90 20.74 11.37
CA GLU A 110 5.21 22.04 11.98
C GLU A 110 5.98 21.87 13.29
N LYS A 111 5.46 21.05 14.22
CA LYS A 111 6.08 20.82 15.54
C LYS A 111 7.47 20.21 15.45
N THR A 112 7.68 19.32 14.49
CA THR A 112 8.99 18.68 14.26
C THR A 112 9.96 19.56 13.47
N GLY A 113 9.50 20.73 12.98
CA GLY A 113 10.29 21.60 12.12
C GLY A 113 10.64 20.98 10.78
N PHE A 114 9.89 19.95 10.35
CA PHE A 114 10.24 19.18 9.16
C PHE A 114 9.96 19.99 7.88
N LYS A 115 11.04 20.42 7.22
CA LYS A 115 10.98 21.13 5.93
C LYS A 115 11.92 20.46 4.93
N PRO A 116 11.41 19.74 3.92
CA PRO A 116 12.26 19.18 2.89
C PRO A 116 12.77 20.29 1.96
N GLU A 117 14.05 20.27 1.61
CA GLU A 117 14.64 21.22 0.65
C GLU A 117 14.07 21.05 -0.76
N LYS A 118 13.75 19.80 -1.12
CA LYS A 118 13.21 19.43 -2.43
C LYS A 118 12.14 18.37 -2.29
N THR A 119 11.09 18.50 -3.09
CA THR A 119 10.00 17.54 -3.17
C THR A 119 9.68 17.21 -4.62
N TRP A 120 9.16 16.02 -4.86
CA TRP A 120 8.78 15.52 -6.18
C TRP A 120 7.32 15.06 -6.16
N GLY A 121 6.45 15.91 -6.71
CA GLY A 121 5.00 15.71 -6.68
C GLY A 121 4.39 15.90 -5.29
N ASN A 122 3.14 15.48 -5.15
CA ASN A 122 2.40 15.62 -3.89
C ASN A 122 3.04 14.80 -2.77
N ARG A 123 2.98 15.32 -1.53
CA ARG A 123 3.48 14.62 -0.34
C ARG A 123 2.42 13.77 0.32
N ILE A 124 1.16 14.20 0.27
CA ILE A 124 0.03 13.45 0.77
C ILE A 124 -0.70 12.80 -0.41
N GLU A 125 -1.09 11.55 -0.24
CA GLU A 125 -1.97 10.83 -1.15
C GLU A 125 -3.13 10.22 -0.34
N ASP A 126 -4.35 10.63 -0.65
CA ASP A 126 -5.58 10.03 -0.10
C ASP A 126 -6.01 8.87 -1.01
N ARG A 127 -5.88 7.66 -0.49
CA ARG A 127 -6.30 6.41 -1.17
C ARG A 127 -7.66 5.93 -0.66
N GLY A 128 -8.44 6.79 -0.01
CA GLY A 128 -9.77 6.51 0.53
C GLY A 128 -9.75 5.77 1.87
N SER A 129 -9.09 4.62 1.94
CA SER A 129 -8.97 3.78 3.16
C SER A 129 -7.58 3.84 3.82
N GLN A 130 -6.64 4.52 3.14
CA GLN A 130 -5.29 4.78 3.62
C GLN A 130 -4.90 6.19 3.18
N ILE A 131 -4.30 6.97 4.09
CA ILE A 131 -3.65 8.23 3.74
C ILE A 131 -2.15 8.02 3.89
N THR A 132 -1.42 8.28 2.81
CA THR A 132 0.03 8.12 2.77
C THR A 132 0.70 9.47 2.69
N PHE A 133 1.52 9.76 3.68
CA PHE A 133 2.51 10.81 3.61
C PHE A 133 3.83 10.27 3.05
N SER A 134 4.44 10.98 2.12
CA SER A 134 5.78 10.74 1.60
C SER A 134 6.62 11.99 1.78
N ALA A 135 7.66 11.93 2.61
CA ALA A 135 8.41 13.10 3.03
C ALA A 135 9.00 13.91 1.87
N LEU A 136 9.53 13.22 0.86
CA LEU A 136 10.08 13.80 -0.36
C LEU A 136 9.07 13.91 -1.52
N GLY A 137 7.82 13.47 -1.33
CA GLY A 137 6.82 13.40 -2.39
C GLY A 137 6.76 12.05 -3.11
N GLN A 138 5.60 11.74 -3.68
CA GLN A 138 5.29 10.41 -4.26
C GLN A 138 6.20 10.02 -5.43
N GLN A 139 6.74 11.02 -6.14
CA GLN A 139 7.53 10.84 -7.37
C GLN A 139 9.04 10.95 -7.12
N ALA A 140 9.49 11.02 -5.87
CA ALA A 140 10.92 11.17 -5.59
C ALA A 140 11.73 9.96 -6.09
N PRO A 141 12.94 10.19 -6.64
CA PRO A 141 13.81 9.13 -7.14
C PRO A 141 14.28 8.24 -5.98
N ILE A 142 14.57 6.97 -6.28
CA ILE A 142 14.92 5.95 -5.27
C ILE A 142 16.16 6.38 -4.46
N GLU A 143 17.22 6.84 -5.13
CA GLU A 143 18.45 7.29 -4.48
C GLU A 143 18.22 8.41 -3.44
N ALA A 144 17.34 9.37 -3.75
CA ALA A 144 16.98 10.42 -2.81
C ALA A 144 16.16 9.89 -1.63
N LYS A 145 15.32 8.88 -1.86
CA LYS A 145 14.50 8.26 -0.82
C LYS A 145 15.34 7.46 0.17
N GLU A 146 16.28 6.66 -0.32
CA GLU A 146 17.12 5.77 0.50
C GLU A 146 18.08 6.55 1.39
N THR A 147 18.58 7.69 0.93
CA THR A 147 19.53 8.53 1.68
C THR A 147 18.85 9.47 2.69
N TRP A 148 17.53 9.67 2.60
CA TRP A 148 16.85 10.71 3.35
C TRP A 148 16.64 10.39 4.83
N ASP A 149 16.28 9.15 5.17
CA ASP A 149 16.02 8.72 6.55
C ASP A 149 16.42 7.25 6.75
N PRO A 150 17.72 6.93 6.55
CA PRO A 150 18.21 5.55 6.49
C PRO A 150 18.12 4.83 7.84
N ASP A 151 18.10 5.56 8.95
CA ASP A 151 17.97 5.07 10.32
C ASP A 151 16.56 5.25 10.90
N PHE A 152 15.61 5.72 10.08
CA PHE A 152 14.22 6.00 10.47
C PHE A 152 14.06 7.10 11.55
N ALA A 153 15.12 7.82 11.91
CA ALA A 153 15.08 8.78 13.02
C ALA A 153 14.07 9.91 12.77
N LYS A 154 14.00 10.44 11.54
CA LYS A 154 13.10 11.55 11.17
C LYS A 154 11.64 11.09 11.23
N ARG A 155 11.31 9.97 10.59
CA ARG A 155 9.93 9.45 10.59
C ARG A 155 9.49 8.96 11.96
N THR A 156 10.39 8.45 12.79
CA THR A 156 10.06 8.03 14.16
C THR A 156 9.52 9.19 14.99
N ILE A 157 10.10 10.39 14.87
CA ILE A 157 9.64 11.58 15.59
C ILE A 157 8.24 11.99 15.11
N ILE A 158 8.04 12.05 13.79
CA ILE A 158 6.73 12.40 13.19
C ILE A 158 5.67 11.36 13.60
N GLN A 159 5.99 10.07 13.48
CA GLN A 159 5.09 8.97 13.83
C GLN A 159 4.69 9.03 15.32
N LYS A 160 5.63 9.34 16.21
CA LYS A 160 5.33 9.46 17.64
C LYS A 160 4.30 10.56 17.90
N ASP A 161 4.47 11.73 17.31
CA ASP A 161 3.51 12.84 17.44
C ASP A 161 2.14 12.47 16.85
N LEU A 162 2.12 11.82 15.68
CA LEU A 162 0.88 11.34 15.07
C LEU A 162 0.14 10.34 15.95
N ARG A 163 0.87 9.43 16.63
CA ARG A 163 0.27 8.44 17.55
C ARG A 163 -0.38 9.09 18.77
N GLU A 164 0.16 10.21 19.24
CA GLU A 164 -0.45 10.99 20.32
C GLU A 164 -1.75 11.67 19.86
N ARG A 165 -1.79 12.16 18.61
CA ARG A 165 -2.96 12.86 18.04
C ARG A 165 -4.07 11.93 17.55
N LEU A 166 -3.71 10.78 17.00
CA LEU A 166 -4.62 9.85 16.31
C LEU A 166 -4.62 8.49 17.00
N SER A 167 -4.91 8.45 18.30
CA SER A 167 -4.85 7.23 19.13
C SER A 167 -5.83 6.10 18.71
N ASN A 168 -6.81 6.44 17.87
CA ASN A 168 -7.79 5.53 17.29
C ASN A 168 -7.48 5.12 15.84
N MET A 169 -6.25 5.31 15.36
CA MET A 169 -5.80 4.93 14.02
C MET A 169 -4.50 4.12 14.07
N SER A 170 -4.22 3.39 13.00
CA SER A 170 -2.95 2.68 12.84
C SER A 170 -1.98 3.56 12.05
N ILE A 171 -0.74 3.70 12.54
CA ILE A 171 0.27 4.56 11.93
C ILE A 171 1.54 3.74 11.74
N ASN A 172 1.88 3.49 10.48
CA ASN A 172 2.97 2.61 10.07
C ASN A 172 4.00 3.37 9.23
N MET A 173 5.28 2.97 9.33
CA MET A 173 6.31 3.49 8.45
C MET A 173 6.33 2.64 7.18
N GLY A 174 6.09 3.28 6.04
CA GLY A 174 6.10 2.67 4.71
C GLY A 174 7.38 3.02 3.95
N GLY A 175 8.02 2.02 3.33
CA GLY A 175 9.20 2.22 2.49
C GLY A 175 10.31 3.07 3.13
N ALA A 176 11.00 3.86 2.31
CA ALA A 176 12.14 4.68 2.76
C ALA A 176 11.77 6.12 3.18
N THR A 177 10.60 6.62 2.81
CA THR A 177 10.22 8.03 3.10
C THR A 177 8.77 8.21 3.56
N SER A 178 8.02 7.14 3.74
CA SER A 178 6.56 7.24 3.89
C SER A 178 6.07 6.88 5.29
N ILE A 179 4.93 7.47 5.66
CA ILE A 179 4.12 7.14 6.83
C ILE A 179 2.69 6.93 6.34
N ASP A 180 2.14 5.77 6.65
CA ASP A 180 0.79 5.36 6.26
C ASP A 180 -0.14 5.41 7.46
N ILE A 181 -1.31 5.99 7.27
CA ILE A 181 -2.40 6.01 8.27
C ILE A 181 -3.58 5.22 7.72
N THR A 182 -4.02 4.23 8.49
CA THR A 182 -5.20 3.40 8.24
C THR A 182 -6.10 3.37 9.47
N GLN A 183 -7.31 2.82 9.33
CA GLN A 183 -8.17 2.57 10.49
C GLN A 183 -7.48 1.63 11.50
N LYS A 184 -7.88 1.71 12.76
CA LYS A 184 -7.29 0.88 13.82
C LYS A 184 -7.48 -0.61 13.54
N GLY A 185 -6.42 -1.39 13.74
CA GLY A 185 -6.48 -2.86 13.70
C GLY A 185 -6.24 -3.48 12.33
N VAL A 186 -6.05 -2.68 11.28
CA VAL A 186 -5.65 -3.16 9.94
C VAL A 186 -4.35 -3.97 10.00
N ASP A 187 -3.41 -3.54 10.84
CA ASP A 187 -2.11 -4.21 11.05
C ASP A 187 -2.26 -5.68 11.53
N ASN A 188 -3.35 -5.98 12.24
CA ASN A 188 -3.64 -7.32 12.76
C ASN A 188 -4.15 -8.25 11.65
N LEU A 189 -4.81 -7.72 10.61
CA LEU A 189 -5.28 -8.50 9.46
C LEU A 189 -4.10 -9.13 8.71
N ILE A 190 -2.97 -8.43 8.64
CA ILE A 190 -1.74 -8.91 7.99
C ILE A 190 -1.05 -9.99 8.83
N ARG A 191 -1.01 -9.80 10.16
CA ARG A 191 -0.34 -10.75 11.07
C ARG A 191 -1.10 -12.06 11.28
N GLY A 192 -2.42 -12.07 11.07
CA GLY A 192 -3.25 -13.27 11.21
C GLY A 192 -3.23 -14.22 10.01
N MET A 193 -2.48 -13.91 8.95
CA MET A 193 -2.31 -14.76 7.76
C MET A 193 -1.01 -15.60 7.78
N GLY A 194 -0.24 -15.54 8.87
CA GLY A 194 0.99 -16.31 9.08
C GLY A 194 0.81 -17.52 9.98
#